data_AF-A0A971X7B8-F1
#
_entry.id   AF-A0A971X7B8-F1
#
_cell.length_a   1.000
_cell.length_b   1.000
_cell.length_c   1.000
_cell.angle_alpha   90.00
_cell.angle_beta   90.00
_cell.angle_gamma   90.00
#
_symmetry.space_group_name_H-M   'P 1'
#
loop_
_entity.id
_entity.type
_entity.pdbx_description
1 polymer ?
#
loop_
_entity_poly.entity_id
_entity_poly.type
_entity_poly.pdbx_seq_one_letter_code
_entity_poly.pdbx_strand_id
1 'polypeptide(L)'
;MAVTNLQRQQEMWRKYQETKDPSIKEQLILEYADLIKYVAGRLSIYFGSNVEYDDLVGYGIFGLIDAIDKYDINKGVKFETYASLRIRGSIIDSIRELDWVPRSLRKKSKDIERAYAELENELGHTATDAQVA
;
A
#
# COMPACT_ATOMS: atom_id res chain seq x y z
N MET A 1 -5.65 30.16 26.74
CA MET A 1 -4.37 29.58 26.27
C MET A 1 -4.71 28.49 25.28
N ALA A 2 -4.43 28.69 23.99
CA ALA A 2 -4.69 27.67 22.97
C ALA A 2 -3.70 26.52 23.17
N VAL A 3 -4.21 25.33 23.51
CA VAL A 3 -3.41 24.11 23.49
C VAL A 3 -2.89 23.95 22.07
N THR A 4 -1.56 23.95 21.92
CA THR A 4 -0.93 23.80 20.61
C THR A 4 -1.28 22.43 20.03
N ASN A 5 -1.45 22.30 18.71
CA ASN A 5 -1.83 21.03 18.06
C ASN A 5 -0.90 19.87 18.47
N LEU A 6 0.39 20.17 18.65
CA LEU A 6 1.40 19.22 19.13
C LEU A 6 1.09 18.65 20.53
N GLN A 7 0.65 19.50 21.47
CA GLN A 7 0.29 19.07 22.82
C GLN A 7 -0.94 18.16 22.81
N ARG A 8 -1.94 18.51 21.97
CA ARG A 8 -3.15 17.68 21.80
C ARG A 8 -2.80 16.30 21.25
N GLN A 9 -1.94 16.22 20.23
CA GLN A 9 -1.50 14.94 19.67
C GLN A 9 -0.73 14.11 20.71
N GLN A 10 0.19 14.73 21.46
CA GLN A 10 0.92 14.02 22.52
C GLN A 10 0.00 13.46 23.60
N GLU A 11 -1.01 14.23 24.03
CA GLU A 11 -1.98 13.78 25.02
C GLU A 11 -2.84 12.62 24.49
N MET A 12 -3.28 12.70 23.23
CA MET A 12 -4.05 11.64 22.58
C MET A 12 -3.25 10.33 22.51
N TRP A 13 -1.98 10.41 22.12
CA TRP A 13 -1.07 9.25 22.10
C TRP A 13 -0.82 8.67 23.49
N ARG A 14 -0.61 9.51 24.51
CA ARG A 14 -0.44 9.04 25.89
C ARG A 14 -1.67 8.29 26.38
N LYS A 15 -2.86 8.88 26.21
CA LYS A 15 -4.13 8.24 26.56
C LYS A 15 -4.28 6.90 25.86
N TYR A 16 -4.02 6.85 24.55
CA TYR A 16 -4.09 5.59 23.80
C TYR A 16 -3.10 4.53 24.30
N GLN A 17 -1.87 4.90 24.67
CA GLN A 17 -0.89 3.95 25.20
C GLN A 17 -1.30 3.39 26.56
N GLU A 18 -1.96 4.19 27.41
CA GLU A 18 -2.44 3.79 28.73
C GLU A 18 -3.72 2.94 28.67
N THR A 19 -4.69 3.33 27.83
CA THR A 19 -6.04 2.74 27.84
C THR A 19 -6.28 1.74 26.72
N LYS A 20 -5.54 1.84 25.61
CA LYS A 20 -5.81 1.13 24.35
C LYS A 20 -7.26 1.25 23.87
N ASP A 21 -7.90 2.38 24.18
CA ASP A 21 -9.29 2.66 23.84
C ASP A 21 -9.50 2.65 22.30
N PRO A 22 -10.44 1.82 21.77
CA PRO A 22 -10.76 1.77 20.36
C PRO A 22 -11.19 3.11 19.76
N SER A 23 -11.89 3.97 20.52
CA SER A 23 -12.35 5.28 20.04
C SER A 23 -11.17 6.23 19.77
N ILE A 24 -10.12 6.15 20.59
CA ILE A 24 -8.90 6.93 20.39
C ILE A 24 -8.10 6.37 19.21
N LYS A 25 -8.07 5.04 19.07
CA LYS A 25 -7.47 4.39 17.90
C LYS A 25 -8.14 4.86 16.60
N GLU A 26 -9.46 4.91 16.57
CA GLU A 26 -10.22 5.41 15.42
C GLU A 26 -9.86 6.86 15.08
N GLN A 27 -9.79 7.73 16.09
CA GLN A 27 -9.36 9.13 15.90
C GLN A 27 -7.94 9.23 15.32
N LEU A 28 -7.00 8.40 15.82
CA LEU A 28 -5.65 8.34 15.30
C LEU A 28 -5.60 7.84 13.85
N ILE A 29 -6.41 6.84 13.50
CA ILE A 29 -6.51 6.34 12.12
C ILE A 29 -6.97 7.47 11.19
N LEU A 30 -8.02 8.20 11.56
CA LEU A 30 -8.56 9.29 10.77
C LEU A 30 -7.57 10.45 10.60
N GLU A 31 -6.87 10.84 11.68
CA GLU A 31 -5.86 11.90 11.67
C GLU A 31 -4.72 11.60 10.69
N TYR A 32 -4.28 10.34 10.61
CA TYR A 32 -3.14 9.92 9.79
C TYR A 32 -3.52 9.25 8.47
N ALA A 33 -4.81 9.20 8.12
CA ALA A 33 -5.30 8.51 6.92
C ALA A 33 -4.66 9.02 5.62
N ASP A 34 -4.41 10.33 5.52
CA ASP A 34 -3.81 10.93 4.31
C ASP A 34 -2.37 10.49 4.07
N LEU A 35 -1.66 9.99 5.10
CA LEU A 35 -0.33 9.41 4.95
C LEU A 35 -0.37 8.16 4.05
N ILE A 36 -1.47 7.40 4.09
CA ILE A 36 -1.66 6.22 3.24
C ILE A 36 -1.69 6.66 1.78
N LYS A 37 -2.48 7.68 1.44
CA LYS A 37 -2.58 8.21 0.07
C LYS A 37 -1.24 8.70 -0.44
N TYR A 38 -0.48 9.39 0.41
CA TYR A 38 0.87 9.84 0.06
C TYR A 38 1.80 8.68 -0.25
N VAL A 39 1.84 7.65 0.60
CA VAL A 39 2.72 6.48 0.38
C VAL A 39 2.26 5.65 -0.82
N ALA A 40 0.96 5.38 -0.94
CA ALA A 40 0.37 4.65 -2.06
C ALA A 40 0.63 5.36 -3.40
N GLY A 41 0.44 6.69 -3.46
CA GLY A 41 0.71 7.48 -4.66
C GLY A 41 2.19 7.51 -5.07
N ARG A 42 3.11 7.37 -4.12
CA ARG A 42 4.53 7.19 -4.44
C ARG A 42 4.84 5.79 -4.95
N LEU A 43 4.15 4.77 -4.44
CA LEU A 43 4.35 3.37 -4.83
C LEU A 43 3.70 3.03 -6.17
N SER A 44 2.56 3.64 -6.50
CA SER A 44 1.88 3.42 -7.79
C SER A 44 2.77 3.75 -8.99
N ILE A 45 3.69 4.72 -8.86
CA ILE A 45 4.69 5.05 -9.87
C ILE A 45 5.61 3.85 -10.18
N TYR A 46 5.93 3.01 -9.18
CA TYR A 46 6.83 1.86 -9.34
C TYR A 46 6.11 0.60 -9.80
N PHE A 47 4.86 0.38 -9.38
CA PHE A 47 4.09 -0.81 -9.73
C PHE A 47 3.29 -0.66 -11.03
N GLY A 48 3.11 0.57 -11.51
CA GLY A 48 2.41 0.84 -12.77
C GLY A 48 0.95 0.40 -12.74
N SER A 49 0.45 -0.10 -13.86
CA SER A 49 -0.93 -0.59 -14.02
C SER A 49 -1.17 -2.01 -13.49
N ASN A 50 -0.17 -2.66 -12.88
CA ASN A 50 -0.29 -4.05 -12.42
C ASN A 50 -1.11 -4.18 -11.13
N VAL A 51 -1.27 -3.09 -10.38
CA VAL A 51 -2.02 -3.06 -9.12
C VAL A 51 -2.84 -1.78 -9.11
N GLU A 52 -4.13 -1.88 -8.78
CA GLU A 52 -5.01 -0.72 -8.71
C GLU A 52 -4.61 0.19 -7.54
N TYR A 53 -4.80 1.50 -7.70
CA TYR A 53 -4.45 2.45 -6.64
C TYR A 53 -5.24 2.20 -5.35
N ASP A 54 -6.52 1.83 -5.46
CA ASP A 54 -7.38 1.57 -4.31
C ASP A 54 -6.93 0.32 -3.54
N ASP A 55 -6.34 -0.68 -4.21
CA ASP A 55 -5.72 -1.83 -3.54
C ASP A 55 -4.51 -1.39 -2.71
N LEU A 56 -3.64 -0.53 -3.26
CA LEU A 56 -2.50 0.02 -2.53
C LEU A 56 -2.94 0.80 -1.29
N VAL A 57 -4.03 1.57 -1.40
CA VAL A 57 -4.62 2.26 -0.25
C VAL A 57 -5.13 1.25 0.78
N GLY A 58 -5.85 0.20 0.33
CA GLY A 58 -6.32 -0.89 1.17
C GLY A 58 -5.20 -1.56 1.97
N TYR A 59 -4.10 -1.96 1.32
CA TYR A 59 -2.94 -2.55 2.00
C TYR A 59 -2.26 -1.57 2.95
N GLY A 60 -2.25 -0.28 2.60
CA GLY A 60 -1.70 0.77 3.44
C GLY A 60 -2.50 1.00 4.73
N ILE A 61 -3.82 0.79 4.72
CA ILE A 61 -4.67 0.90 5.91
C ILE A 61 -4.22 -0.09 6.98
N PHE A 62 -3.99 -1.35 6.62
CA PHE A 62 -3.50 -2.37 7.57
C PHE A 62 -2.13 -1.99 8.14
N GLY A 63 -1.24 -1.45 7.32
CA GLY A 63 0.06 -0.96 7.75
C GLY A 63 -0.01 0.22 8.72
N LEU A 64 -0.97 1.14 8.52
CA LEU A 64 -1.22 2.25 9.45
C LEU A 64 -1.77 1.76 10.78
N ILE A 65 -2.75 0.86 10.75
CA ILE A 65 -3.35 0.28 11.96
C ILE A 65 -2.28 -0.42 12.81
N ASP A 66 -1.45 -1.27 12.19
CA ASP A 66 -0.35 -1.95 12.88
C ASP A 66 0.71 -0.97 13.39
N ALA A 67 0.97 0.11 12.65
CA ALA A 67 1.86 1.17 13.11
C ALA A 67 1.32 1.86 14.36
N ILE A 68 0.01 2.16 14.42
CA ILE A 68 -0.62 2.77 15.60
C ILE A 68 -0.49 1.86 16.80
N ASP A 69 -0.78 0.56 16.64
CA ASP A 69 -0.74 -0.40 17.75
C ASP A 69 0.67 -0.52 18.37
N LYS A 70 1.71 -0.46 17.53
CA LYS A 70 3.12 -0.71 17.90
C LYS A 70 3.94 0.55 18.16
N TYR A 71 3.40 1.73 17.88
CA TYR A 71 4.15 2.97 18.03
C TYR A 71 4.42 3.30 19.51
N ASP A 72 5.64 3.78 19.76
CA ASP A 72 6.09 4.21 21.08
C ASP A 72 6.54 5.66 21.06
N ILE A 73 5.73 6.54 21.67
CA ILE A 73 6.02 7.97 21.76
C ILE A 73 7.30 8.27 22.56
N ASN A 74 7.71 7.39 23.47
CA ASN A 74 8.89 7.60 24.32
C ASN A 74 10.21 7.44 23.53
N LYS A 75 10.16 6.89 22.32
CA LYS A 75 11.34 6.73 21.44
C LYS A 75 11.74 8.03 20.73
N GLY A 76 10.96 9.11 20.86
CA GLY A 76 11.31 10.44 20.34
C GLY A 76 11.30 10.57 18.82
N VAL A 77 10.76 9.58 18.10
CA VAL A 77 10.60 9.62 16.64
C VAL A 77 9.17 10.04 16.32
N LYS A 78 8.96 10.96 15.38
CA LYS A 78 7.62 11.34 14.92
C LYS A 78 6.86 10.13 14.37
N PHE A 79 5.57 10.05 14.68
CA PHE A 79 4.73 8.94 14.24
C PHE A 79 4.72 8.79 12.72
N GLU A 80 4.62 9.90 11.98
CA GLU A 80 4.57 9.90 10.52
C GLU A 80 5.82 9.27 9.89
N THR A 81 7.00 9.55 10.47
CA THR A 81 8.26 8.95 10.04
C THR A 81 8.22 7.43 10.22
N TYR A 82 7.75 6.95 11.37
CA TYR A 82 7.63 5.52 11.65
C TYR A 82 6.56 4.86 10.78
N ALA A 83 5.35 5.42 10.74
CA ALA A 83 4.20 4.91 10.03
C ALA A 83 4.45 4.82 8.52
N SER A 84 5.14 5.80 7.92
CA SER A 84 5.44 5.77 6.48
C SER A 84 6.24 4.52 6.07
N LEU A 85 7.14 4.02 6.92
CA LEU A 85 7.90 2.79 6.69
C LEU A 85 7.01 1.55 6.85
N ARG A 86 6.12 1.54 7.85
CA ARG A 86 5.18 0.43 8.11
C ARG A 86 4.14 0.29 7.01
N ILE A 87 3.54 1.39 6.58
CA ILE A 87 2.57 1.45 5.48
C ILE A 87 3.24 0.94 4.20
N ARG A 88 4.44 1.44 3.87
CA ARG A 88 5.19 0.97 2.69
C ARG A 88 5.46 -0.53 2.75
N GLY A 89 5.91 -1.03 3.91
CA GLY A 89 6.19 -2.46 4.10
C GLY A 89 4.94 -3.30 3.86
N SER A 90 3.82 -2.92 4.48
CA SER A 90 2.52 -3.58 4.32
C SER A 90 2.11 -3.69 2.86
N ILE A 91 2.18 -2.58 2.11
CA ILE A 91 1.85 -2.57 0.67
C ILE A 91 2.76 -3.52 -0.11
N ILE A 92 4.08 -3.45 0.11
CA ILE A 92 5.04 -4.30 -0.62
C ILE A 92 4.81 -5.79 -0.30
N ASP A 93 4.54 -6.11 0.97
CA ASP A 93 4.33 -7.49 1.39
C ASP A 93 3.00 -8.04 0.85
N SER A 94 1.91 -7.26 0.88
CA SER A 94 0.65 -7.65 0.25
C SER A 94 0.78 -7.86 -1.26
N ILE A 95 1.52 -6.99 -1.95
CA ILE A 95 1.80 -7.18 -3.39
C ILE A 95 2.58 -8.48 -3.61
N ARG A 96 3.58 -8.79 -2.79
CA ARG A 96 4.35 -10.05 -2.92
C ARG A 96 3.49 -11.29 -2.72
N GLU A 97 2.50 -11.23 -1.82
CA GLU A 97 1.55 -12.32 -1.60
C GLU A 97 0.66 -12.54 -2.84
N LEU A 98 0.24 -11.46 -3.51
CA LEU A 98 -0.44 -11.54 -4.80
C LEU A 98 0.48 -12.04 -5.93
N ASP A 99 1.75 -11.60 -5.90
CA ASP A 99 2.79 -11.89 -6.88
C ASP A 99 3.44 -13.28 -6.74
N TRP A 100 2.79 -14.24 -6.07
CA TRP A 100 3.21 -15.66 -6.10
C TRP A 100 3.23 -16.25 -7.54
N VAL A 101 2.87 -15.50 -8.58
CA VAL A 101 3.04 -15.89 -9.98
C VAL A 101 4.52 -16.22 -10.28
N PRO A 102 4.89 -17.50 -10.49
CA PRO A 102 6.29 -17.88 -10.64
C PRO A 102 6.93 -17.19 -11.84
N ARG A 103 8.25 -16.93 -11.79
CA ARG A 103 9.01 -16.35 -12.93
C ARG A 103 8.74 -17.10 -14.25
N SER A 104 8.53 -18.41 -14.19
CA SER A 104 8.17 -19.24 -15.34
C SER A 104 6.79 -18.89 -15.92
N LEU A 105 5.80 -18.58 -15.08
CA LEU A 105 4.47 -18.19 -15.53
C LEU A 105 4.48 -16.77 -16.11
N ARG A 106 5.27 -15.84 -15.53
CA ARG A 106 5.51 -14.51 -16.14
C ARG A 106 6.19 -14.58 -17.49
N LYS A 107 7.18 -15.48 -17.64
CA LYS A 107 7.84 -15.72 -18.93
C LYS A 107 6.81 -16.24 -19.95
N LYS A 108 5.94 -17.17 -19.53
CA LYS A 108 4.90 -17.73 -20.38
C LYS A 108 3.88 -16.66 -20.84
N SER A 109 3.43 -15.77 -19.95
CA SER A 109 2.57 -14.64 -20.33
C SER A 109 3.23 -13.73 -21.36
N LYS A 110 4.52 -13.38 -21.19
CA LYS A 110 5.26 -12.58 -22.19
C LYS A 110 5.45 -13.29 -23.51
N ASP A 111 5.70 -14.60 -23.48
CA ASP A 111 5.84 -15.40 -24.69
C ASP A 111 4.50 -15.46 -25.46
N ILE A 112 3.38 -15.55 -24.73
CA ILE A 112 2.02 -15.47 -25.31
C ILE A 112 1.78 -14.09 -25.90
N GLU A 113 2.00 -12.99 -25.16
CA GLU A 113 1.83 -11.62 -25.66
C GLU A 113 2.64 -11.36 -26.93
N ARG A 114 3.88 -11.87 -27.00
CA ARG A 114 4.71 -11.77 -28.21
C ARG A 114 4.09 -12.53 -29.38
N ALA A 115 3.57 -13.74 -29.16
CA ALA A 115 2.93 -14.52 -30.20
C ALA A 115 1.67 -13.80 -30.74
N TYR A 116 0.85 -13.21 -29.87
CA TYR A 116 -0.26 -12.34 -30.31
C TYR A 116 0.25 -11.18 -31.16
N ALA A 117 1.26 -10.44 -30.68
CA ALA A 117 1.77 -9.28 -31.40
C ALA A 117 2.38 -9.62 -32.78
N GLU A 118 3.05 -10.77 -32.91
CA GLU A 118 3.59 -11.26 -34.18
C GLU A 118 2.46 -11.62 -35.15
N LEU A 119 1.46 -12.38 -34.70
CA LEU A 119 0.29 -12.75 -35.50
C LEU A 119 -0.55 -11.55 -35.92
N GLU A 120 -0.76 -10.59 -35.03
CA GLU A 120 -1.52 -9.37 -35.33
C GLU A 120 -0.82 -8.50 -36.39
N ASN A 121 0.51 -8.47 -36.37
CA ASN A 121 1.31 -7.76 -37.36
C ASN A 121 1.21 -8.42 -38.74
N GLU A 122 1.20 -9.76 -38.79
CA GLU A 122 1.02 -10.51 -40.04
C GLU A 122 -0.42 -10.44 -40.58
N LEU A 123 -1.42 -10.51 -39.70
CA LEU A 123 -2.83 -10.56 -40.06
C LEU A 123 -3.44 -9.17 -40.34
N GLY A 124 -2.84 -8.11 -39.80
CA GLY A 124 -3.38 -6.75 -39.87
C GLY A 124 -4.66 -6.54 -39.07
N HIS A 125 -5.02 -7.49 -38.20
CA HIS A 125 -6.17 -7.44 -37.30
C HIS A 125 -5.88 -8.24 -36.02
N THR A 126 -6.70 -8.04 -34.99
CA THR A 126 -6.58 -8.73 -33.69
C THR A 126 -6.58 -10.26 -33.86
N ALA A 127 -5.64 -10.95 -33.22
CA ALA A 127 -5.51 -12.40 -33.30
C ALA A 127 -6.46 -13.09 -32.29
N THR A 128 -7.03 -14.21 -32.68
CA THR A 128 -7.92 -15.00 -31.81
C THR A 128 -7.14 -16.06 -31.04
N ASP A 129 -7.63 -16.47 -29.87
CA ASP A 129 -6.97 -17.49 -29.02
C ASP A 129 -6.70 -18.80 -29.77
N ALA A 130 -7.58 -19.18 -30.70
CA ALA A 130 -7.41 -20.38 -31.53
C ALA A 130 -6.26 -20.26 -32.56
N GLN A 131 -5.81 -19.05 -32.88
CA GLN A 131 -4.69 -18.80 -33.79
C GLN A 131 -3.35 -18.69 -33.05
N VAL A 132 -3.36 -18.46 -31.74
CA VAL A 132 -2.16 -18.35 -30.89
C VAL A 132 -1.83 -19.66 -30.16
N ALA A 133 -2.83 -20.54 -29.96
CA ALA A 133 -2.70 -21.85 -29.33
C ALA A 133 -1.82 -22.83 -30.13
#